data_AF-A0A8H8DBW5-F1
#
_entry.id   AF-A0A8H8DBW5-F1
#
_cell.length_a   1.000
_cell.length_b   1.000
_cell.length_c   1.000
_cell.angle_alpha   90.00
_cell.angle_beta   90.00
_cell.angle_gamma   90.00
#
_symmetry.space_group_name_H-M   'P 1'
#
loop_
_entity.id
_entity.type
_entity.pdbx_description
1 polymer ?
#
loop_
_entity_poly.entity_id
_entity_poly.type
_entity_poly.pdbx_seq_one_letter_code
_entity_poly.pdbx_strand_id
1 'polypeptide(L)'
;MIRQSIRRVHNTSKEIPYQATPQGKFNPKRSAFNFKPKPVEGLVHNPPAAILKPSMQTPYIFLPENDPRREYAKQYRLSEDVVADMPVIRAFKAPHEREYTVTQEIVDQIKQLRNEDPERWNLKELSKKFDIELTKLVYFLRSDLQKSNKTQDKVVPKYLLDREKRKQMWMKNLY
;
A
#
# COMPACT_ATOMS: atom_id res chain seq x y z
N MET A 1 -35.53 6.44 -40.21
CA MET A 1 -35.10 5.04 -40.00
C MET A 1 -33.58 4.99 -39.92
N ILE A 2 -33.02 4.95 -38.71
CA ILE A 2 -31.57 4.83 -38.51
C ILE A 2 -31.24 3.34 -38.56
N ARG A 3 -30.63 2.88 -39.66
CA ARG A 3 -30.09 1.52 -39.75
C ARG A 3 -28.89 1.43 -38.82
N GLN A 4 -29.09 0.87 -37.62
CA GLN A 4 -27.99 0.39 -36.79
C GLN A 4 -27.34 -0.77 -37.56
N SER A 5 -26.27 -0.49 -38.29
CA SER A 5 -25.38 -1.52 -38.78
C SER A 5 -24.63 -2.09 -37.58
N ILE A 6 -25.29 -2.99 -36.85
CA ILE A 6 -24.63 -3.90 -35.94
C ILE A 6 -23.69 -4.70 -36.83
N ARG A 7 -22.41 -4.29 -36.88
CA ARG A 7 -21.35 -5.13 -37.44
C ARG A 7 -21.47 -6.45 -36.69
N ARG A 8 -21.92 -7.49 -37.39
CA ARG A 8 -21.82 -8.87 -36.92
C ARG A 8 -20.34 -9.08 -36.63
N VAL A 9 -19.96 -8.97 -35.36
CA VAL A 9 -18.68 -9.45 -34.89
C VAL A 9 -18.80 -10.95 -35.02
N HIS A 10 -18.44 -11.47 -36.20
CA HIS A 10 -18.40 -12.88 -36.47
C HIS A 10 -17.63 -13.52 -35.32
N ASN A 11 -18.22 -14.57 -34.74
CA ASN A 11 -17.65 -15.46 -33.75
C ASN A 11 -16.15 -15.69 -34.01
N THR A 12 -15.30 -14.88 -33.40
CA THR A 12 -13.89 -15.18 -33.23
C THR A 12 -13.73 -15.59 -31.78
N SER A 13 -14.02 -16.85 -31.53
CA SER A 13 -13.33 -17.63 -30.50
C SER A 13 -11.85 -17.79 -30.89
N LYS A 14 -11.16 -16.65 -31.07
CA LYS A 14 -9.72 -16.56 -31.24
C LYS A 14 -9.26 -15.70 -30.08
N GLU A 15 -8.59 -16.34 -29.13
CA GLU A 15 -7.91 -15.67 -28.03
C GLU A 15 -7.18 -14.43 -28.57
N ILE A 16 -7.35 -13.29 -27.89
CA ILE A 16 -6.69 -12.06 -28.30
C ILE A 16 -5.18 -12.34 -28.25
N PRO A 17 -4.43 -12.13 -29.36
CA PRO A 17 -3.01 -12.44 -29.39
C PRO A 17 -2.29 -11.68 -28.28
N TYR A 18 -1.56 -12.43 -27.46
CA TYR A 18 -0.77 -11.87 -26.37
C TYR A 18 0.60 -11.45 -26.89
N GLN A 19 1.02 -10.24 -26.53
CA GLN A 19 2.32 -9.73 -26.88
C GLN A 19 2.93 -8.96 -25.70
N ALA A 20 3.95 -9.56 -25.08
CA ALA A 20 4.62 -8.98 -23.91
C ALA A 20 5.31 -7.64 -24.20
N THR A 21 5.83 -7.43 -25.41
CA THR A 21 6.49 -6.19 -25.83
C THR A 21 6.02 -5.78 -27.22
N PRO A 22 5.63 -4.50 -27.45
CA PRO A 22 5.09 -4.05 -28.73
C PRO A 22 6.14 -4.17 -29.86
N GLN A 23 5.69 -4.54 -31.07
CA GLN A 23 6.59 -4.83 -32.20
C GLN A 23 6.90 -3.52 -32.93
N GLY A 24 8.19 -3.19 -33.03
CA GLY A 24 8.68 -2.04 -33.78
C GLY A 24 9.18 -2.43 -35.17
N LYS A 25 9.42 -1.42 -36.01
CA LYS A 25 10.09 -1.60 -37.31
C LYS A 25 11.59 -1.92 -37.18
N PHE A 26 12.23 -1.43 -36.12
CA PHE A 26 13.68 -1.54 -35.90
C PHE A 26 14.05 -2.61 -34.87
N ASN A 27 15.35 -2.87 -34.70
CA ASN A 27 15.85 -3.85 -33.74
C ASN A 27 15.59 -3.39 -32.29
N PRO A 28 14.85 -4.16 -31.47
CA PRO A 28 14.45 -3.73 -30.13
C PRO A 28 15.64 -3.58 -29.17
N LYS A 29 16.74 -4.34 -29.35
CA LYS A 29 17.90 -4.27 -28.46
C LYS A 29 18.77 -3.04 -28.70
N ARG A 30 18.91 -2.61 -29.97
CA ARG A 30 19.79 -1.49 -30.36
C ARG A 30 19.08 -0.15 -30.45
N SER A 31 17.76 -0.16 -30.67
CA SER A 31 16.98 1.04 -30.98
C SER A 31 15.67 1.10 -30.18
N ALA A 32 15.71 0.68 -28.91
CA ALA A 32 14.54 0.67 -28.02
C ALA A 32 13.86 2.05 -27.90
N PHE A 33 14.65 3.13 -27.86
CA PHE A 33 14.13 4.51 -27.75
C PHE A 33 13.46 5.01 -29.04
N ASN A 34 13.85 4.49 -30.21
CA ASN A 34 13.31 4.88 -31.51
C ASN A 34 12.17 3.92 -31.91
N PHE A 35 11.10 3.93 -31.13
CA PHE A 35 9.97 3.05 -31.36
C PHE A 35 9.10 3.57 -32.52
N LYS A 36 9.12 2.85 -33.65
CA LYS A 36 8.15 3.02 -34.75
C LYS A 36 7.23 1.80 -34.77
N PRO A 37 5.96 1.92 -34.32
CA PRO A 37 5.05 0.79 -34.24
C PRO A 37 4.83 0.15 -35.61
N LYS A 38 4.82 -1.18 -35.67
CA LYS A 38 4.35 -1.91 -36.85
C LYS A 38 2.81 -1.99 -36.78
N PRO A 39 2.08 -1.57 -37.82
CA PRO A 39 0.62 -1.71 -37.82
C PRO A 39 0.24 -3.19 -37.78
N VAL A 40 -0.70 -3.53 -36.91
CA VAL A 40 -1.27 -4.88 -36.76
C VAL A 40 -2.77 -4.78 -36.98
N GLU A 41 -3.34 -5.76 -37.67
CA GLU A 41 -4.79 -5.86 -37.88
C GLU A 41 -5.46 -6.50 -36.65
N GLY A 42 -6.51 -5.86 -36.13
CA GLY A 42 -7.28 -6.37 -35.00
C GLY A 42 -6.79 -5.90 -33.62
N LEU A 43 -7.29 -6.55 -32.57
CA LEU A 43 -6.97 -6.26 -31.18
C LEU A 43 -5.80 -7.13 -30.73
N VAL A 44 -4.84 -6.56 -29.99
CA VAL A 44 -3.71 -7.27 -29.40
C VAL A 44 -3.64 -6.93 -27.91
N HIS A 45 -3.40 -7.93 -27.06
CA HIS A 45 -3.24 -7.73 -25.63
C HIS A 45 -1.76 -7.49 -25.30
N ASN A 46 -1.44 -6.22 -25.03
CA ASN A 46 -0.09 -5.77 -24.69
C ASN A 46 -0.08 -5.27 -23.24
N PRO A 47 0.27 -6.10 -22.24
CA PRO A 47 0.38 -5.61 -20.88
C PRO A 47 1.50 -4.56 -20.81
N PRO A 48 1.28 -3.44 -20.10
CA PRO A 48 2.30 -2.41 -19.97
C PRO A 48 3.49 -2.95 -19.16
N ALA A 49 4.71 -2.74 -19.65
CA ALA A 49 5.95 -2.99 -18.92
C ALA A 49 6.25 -1.86 -17.91
N ALA A 50 5.24 -1.48 -17.12
CA ALA A 50 5.31 -0.39 -16.15
C ALA A 50 4.61 -0.81 -14.86
N ILE A 51 4.91 -0.10 -13.77
CA ILE A 51 4.23 -0.31 -12.48
C ILE A 51 2.75 0.00 -12.67
N LEU A 52 1.90 -0.98 -12.35
CA LEU A 52 0.45 -0.84 -12.41
C LEU A 52 -0.01 0.16 -11.36
N LYS A 53 -0.61 1.26 -11.81
CA LYS A 53 -1.24 2.23 -10.91
C LYS A 53 -2.63 1.70 -10.52
N PRO A 54 -3.04 1.76 -9.24
CA PRO A 54 -4.37 1.34 -8.82
C PRO A 54 -5.52 2.04 -9.55
N SER A 55 -5.29 3.26 -10.06
CA SER A 55 -6.23 4.01 -10.90
C SER A 55 -6.42 3.41 -12.30
N MET A 56 -5.41 2.71 -12.84
CA MET A 56 -5.50 2.02 -14.12
C MET A 56 -6.08 0.62 -13.97
N GLN A 57 -5.74 -0.06 -12.86
CA GLN A 57 -6.20 -1.40 -12.57
C GLN A 57 -6.52 -1.55 -11.10
N THR A 58 -7.81 -1.57 -10.79
CA THR A 58 -8.31 -1.71 -9.43
C THR A 58 -8.33 -3.19 -9.03
N PRO A 59 -7.70 -3.57 -7.89
CA PRO A 59 -7.78 -4.93 -7.37
C PRO A 59 -9.23 -5.38 -7.15
N TYR A 60 -9.53 -6.67 -7.40
CA TYR A 60 -10.89 -7.20 -7.32
C TYR A 60 -11.56 -7.04 -5.94
N ILE A 61 -10.77 -6.96 -4.87
CA ILE A 61 -11.24 -6.77 -3.48
C ILE A 61 -11.84 -5.37 -3.29
N PHE A 62 -11.38 -4.38 -4.05
CA PHE A 62 -11.89 -3.00 -3.99
C PHE A 62 -13.04 -2.74 -4.98
N LEU A 63 -13.40 -3.74 -5.79
CA LEU A 63 -14.56 -3.66 -6.67
C LEU A 63 -15.82 -4.14 -5.93
N PRO A 64 -16.97 -3.48 -6.11
CA PRO A 64 -18.26 -3.98 -5.61
C PRO A 64 -18.56 -5.38 -6.12
N GLU A 65 -19.35 -6.15 -5.37
CA GLU A 65 -19.67 -7.53 -5.72
C GLU A 65 -20.36 -7.68 -7.08
N ASN A 66 -21.20 -6.71 -7.44
CA ASN A 66 -21.97 -6.68 -8.70
C ASN A 66 -21.20 -6.04 -9.87
N ASP A 67 -19.93 -5.65 -9.72
CA ASP A 67 -19.17 -5.05 -10.82
C ASP A 67 -18.72 -6.14 -11.81
N PRO A 68 -19.09 -6.07 -13.10
CA PRO A 68 -18.72 -7.07 -14.10
C PRO A 68 -17.20 -7.21 -14.30
N ARG A 69 -16.42 -6.18 -13.92
CA ARG A 69 -14.95 -6.21 -14.00
C ARG A 69 -14.32 -7.09 -12.93
N ARG A 70 -15.07 -7.48 -11.89
CA ARG A 70 -14.54 -8.23 -10.75
C ARG A 70 -13.98 -9.59 -11.15
N GLU A 71 -14.64 -10.32 -12.04
CA GLU A 71 -14.17 -11.62 -12.53
C GLU A 71 -12.87 -11.49 -13.35
N TYR A 72 -12.78 -10.48 -14.20
CA TYR A 72 -11.54 -10.18 -14.95
C TYR A 72 -10.41 -9.75 -13.99
N ALA A 73 -10.70 -8.95 -12.97
CA ALA A 73 -9.71 -8.51 -12.01
C ALA A 73 -9.13 -9.67 -11.16
N LYS A 74 -9.87 -10.76 -10.96
CA LYS A 74 -9.37 -11.97 -10.26
C LYS A 74 -8.24 -12.66 -11.02
N GLN A 75 -8.15 -12.51 -12.35
CA GLN A 75 -7.09 -13.11 -13.17
C GLN A 75 -5.69 -12.59 -12.81
N TYR A 76 -5.62 -11.41 -12.18
CA TYR A 76 -4.37 -10.78 -11.76
C TYR A 76 -4.00 -11.05 -10.30
N ARG A 77 -4.69 -12.01 -9.65
CA ARG A 77 -4.36 -12.43 -8.28
C ARG A 77 -2.99 -13.11 -8.27
N LEU A 78 -2.11 -12.68 -7.36
CA LEU A 78 -0.84 -13.35 -7.10
C LEU A 78 -1.09 -14.76 -6.55
N SER A 79 -0.30 -15.74 -7.00
CA SER A 79 -0.34 -17.10 -6.46
C SER A 79 0.14 -17.10 -5.00
N GLU A 80 -0.34 -18.08 -4.24
CA GLU A 80 -0.03 -18.20 -2.81
C GLU A 80 1.47 -18.40 -2.56
N ASP A 81 2.15 -19.14 -3.44
CA ASP A 81 3.61 -19.32 -3.41
C ASP A 81 4.35 -17.99 -3.55
N VAL A 82 3.93 -17.14 -4.50
CA VAL A 82 4.55 -15.83 -4.72
C VAL A 82 4.31 -14.91 -3.53
N VAL A 83 3.13 -15.01 -2.88
CA VAL A 83 2.82 -14.24 -1.67
C VAL A 83 3.68 -14.71 -0.50
N ALA A 84 3.93 -16.02 -0.37
CA ALA A 84 4.79 -16.58 0.68
C ALA A 84 6.25 -16.11 0.55
N ASP A 85 6.73 -15.92 -0.67
CA ASP A 85 8.09 -15.42 -0.94
C ASP A 85 8.23 -13.89 -0.74
N MET A 86 7.15 -13.15 -0.53
CA MET A 86 7.23 -11.69 -0.36
C MET A 86 7.85 -11.30 0.99
N PRO A 87 8.78 -10.34 1.03
CA PRO A 87 9.38 -9.88 2.27
C PRO A 87 8.35 -9.17 3.16
N VAL A 88 8.24 -9.61 4.42
CA VAL A 88 7.35 -8.98 5.41
C VAL A 88 7.95 -7.66 5.90
N ILE A 89 7.38 -6.54 5.47
CA ILE A 89 7.83 -5.19 5.90
C ILE A 89 7.40 -4.90 7.35
N ARG A 90 6.18 -5.30 7.73
CA ARG A 90 5.62 -5.20 9.08
C ARG A 90 4.66 -6.35 9.31
N ALA A 91 4.89 -7.15 10.34
CA ALA A 91 3.94 -8.16 10.78
C ALA A 91 2.93 -7.53 11.74
N PHE A 92 1.65 -7.75 11.49
CA PHE A 92 0.58 -7.43 12.42
C PHE A 92 -0.16 -8.73 12.75
N LYS A 93 -0.49 -8.94 14.03
CA LYS A 93 -1.34 -10.05 14.44
C LYS A 93 -2.68 -9.96 13.71
N ALA A 94 -3.11 -11.07 13.09
CA ALA A 94 -4.38 -11.14 12.39
C ALA A 94 -5.54 -10.83 13.38
N PRO A 95 -6.75 -10.41 12.92
CA PRO A 95 -7.83 -10.02 13.82
C PRO A 95 -8.15 -11.02 14.94
N HIS A 96 -8.01 -12.33 14.68
CA HIS A 96 -8.26 -13.42 15.64
C HIS A 96 -7.05 -13.73 16.55
N GLU A 97 -5.87 -13.21 16.23
CA GLU A 97 -4.63 -13.37 17.02
C GLU A 97 -4.37 -12.15 17.92
N ARG A 98 -5.24 -11.14 17.89
CA ARG A 98 -5.08 -9.92 18.70
C ARG A 98 -5.37 -10.22 20.16
N GLU A 99 -4.39 -9.95 21.01
CA GLU A 99 -4.53 -10.07 22.46
C GLU A 99 -5.11 -8.79 23.07
N TYR A 100 -6.18 -8.98 23.86
CA TYR A 100 -6.90 -7.93 24.59
C TYR A 100 -6.74 -8.14 26.10
N THR A 101 -5.50 -8.29 26.57
CA THR A 101 -5.17 -8.59 27.97
C THR A 101 -5.38 -7.41 28.93
N VAL A 102 -5.45 -6.18 28.39
CA VAL A 102 -5.48 -4.97 29.20
C VAL A 102 -6.91 -4.66 29.65
N THR A 103 -7.15 -4.78 30.95
CA THR A 103 -8.42 -4.39 31.61
C THR A 103 -8.41 -2.93 32.03
N GLN A 104 -9.59 -2.38 32.35
CA GLN A 104 -9.73 -1.00 32.83
C GLN A 104 -8.92 -0.74 34.12
N GLU A 105 -8.94 -1.69 35.05
CA GLU A 105 -8.23 -1.60 36.34
C GLU A 105 -6.72 -1.43 36.14
N ILE A 106 -6.14 -2.17 35.17
CA ILE A 106 -4.72 -2.06 34.81
C ILE A 106 -4.42 -0.66 34.27
N VAL A 107 -5.31 -0.11 33.43
CA VAL A 107 -5.15 1.24 32.88
C VAL A 107 -5.19 2.30 33.99
N ASP A 108 -6.10 2.15 34.95
CA ASP A 108 -6.22 3.09 36.06
C ASP A 108 -4.98 3.03 36.97
N GLN A 109 -4.44 1.84 37.25
CA GLN A 109 -3.16 1.69 37.96
C GLN A 109 -1.99 2.32 37.20
N ILE A 110 -1.94 2.14 35.87
CA ILE A 110 -0.90 2.75 35.02
C ILE A 110 -0.96 4.28 35.13
N LYS A 111 -2.16 4.86 35.11
CA LYS A 111 -2.35 6.31 35.27
C LYS A 111 -1.95 6.78 36.66
N GLN A 112 -2.34 6.06 37.71
CA GLN A 112 -1.97 6.38 39.09
C GLN A 112 -0.44 6.40 39.27
N LEU A 113 0.26 5.33 38.87
CA LEU A 113 1.72 5.25 38.96
C LEU A 113 2.41 6.38 38.19
N ARG A 114 1.88 6.74 37.02
CA ARG A 114 2.44 7.83 36.22
C ARG A 114 2.20 9.21 36.85
N ASN A 115 1.06 9.40 37.52
CA ASN A 115 0.75 10.64 38.22
C ASN A 115 1.58 10.81 39.50
N GLU A 116 1.95 9.70 40.16
CA GLU A 116 2.84 9.70 41.32
C GLU A 116 4.24 10.20 40.93
N ASP A 117 4.92 9.48 40.01
CA ASP A 117 6.29 9.81 39.59
C ASP A 117 6.49 9.58 38.09
N PRO A 118 6.28 10.59 37.22
CA PRO A 118 6.40 10.44 35.77
C PRO A 118 7.82 10.06 35.29
N GLU A 119 8.85 10.46 36.03
CA GLU A 119 10.25 10.16 35.70
C GLU A 119 10.62 8.71 36.00
N ARG A 120 10.19 8.21 37.17
CA ARG A 120 10.40 6.82 37.58
C ARG A 120 9.53 5.87 36.74
N TRP A 121 8.23 6.18 36.62
CA TRP A 121 7.26 5.40 35.87
C TRP A 121 7.17 5.86 34.42
N ASN A 122 8.30 5.78 33.73
CA ASN A 122 8.37 6.00 32.29
C ASN A 122 7.66 4.87 31.53
N LEU A 123 7.23 5.13 30.29
CA LEU A 123 6.55 4.18 29.40
C LEU A 123 7.29 2.83 29.33
N LYS A 124 8.63 2.84 29.32
CA LYS A 124 9.45 1.62 29.28
C LYS A 124 9.32 0.77 30.55
N GLU A 125 9.26 1.40 31.72
CA GLU A 125 9.13 0.69 32.99
C GLU A 125 7.70 0.16 33.18
N LEU A 126 6.70 0.96 32.81
CA LEU A 126 5.30 0.51 32.78
C LEU A 126 5.08 -0.65 31.81
N SER A 127 5.72 -0.60 30.63
CA SER A 127 5.69 -1.68 29.64
C SER A 127 6.22 -2.98 30.20
N LYS A 128 7.35 -2.95 30.92
CA LYS A 128 7.91 -4.13 31.58
C LYS A 128 7.05 -4.63 32.75
N LYS A 129 6.49 -3.72 33.56
CA LYS A 129 5.71 -4.09 34.75
C LYS A 129 4.41 -4.80 34.39
N PHE A 130 3.74 -4.37 33.34
CA PHE A 130 2.43 -4.92 32.94
C PHE A 130 2.50 -5.82 31.70
N ASP A 131 3.69 -6.04 31.14
CA ASP A 131 3.92 -6.77 29.89
C ASP A 131 3.06 -6.27 28.72
N ILE A 132 3.06 -4.94 28.53
CA ILE A 132 2.27 -4.26 27.50
C ILE A 132 3.22 -3.60 26.50
N GLU A 133 2.91 -3.73 25.20
CA GLU A 133 3.65 -3.04 24.14
C GLU A 133 3.70 -1.52 24.36
N LEU A 134 4.88 -0.93 24.18
CA LEU A 134 5.12 0.50 24.38
C LEU A 134 4.17 1.38 23.56
N THR A 135 3.84 0.96 22.34
CA THR A 135 2.90 1.65 21.44
C THR A 135 1.49 1.70 22.01
N LYS A 136 1.01 0.61 22.64
CA LYS A 136 -0.30 0.55 23.29
C LYS A 136 -0.39 1.52 24.47
N LEU A 137 0.65 1.59 25.30
CA LEU A 137 0.70 2.50 26.46
C LEU A 137 0.56 3.98 26.07
N VAL A 138 1.14 4.39 24.93
CA VAL A 138 1.02 5.77 24.43
C VAL A 138 -0.45 6.15 24.18
N TYR A 139 -1.30 5.22 23.76
CA TYR A 139 -2.72 5.49 23.55
C TYR A 139 -3.48 5.70 24.87
N PHE A 140 -3.15 4.96 25.92
CA PHE A 140 -3.79 5.08 27.23
C PHE A 140 -3.44 6.38 27.96
N LEU A 141 -2.21 6.86 27.76
CA LEU A 141 -1.61 7.99 28.49
C LEU A 141 -1.56 9.30 27.68
N ARG A 142 -2.24 9.34 26.53
CA ARG A 142 -2.16 10.46 25.58
C ARG A 142 -2.61 11.80 26.19
N SER A 143 -3.57 11.78 27.11
CA SER A 143 -4.06 12.96 27.84
C SER A 143 -3.03 13.54 28.80
N ASP A 144 -2.24 12.67 29.43
CA ASP A 144 -1.40 13.01 30.59
C ASP A 144 0.01 13.41 30.15
N LEU A 145 0.36 13.11 28.90
CA LEU A 145 1.59 13.57 28.27
C LEU A 145 1.53 15.07 28.03
N GLN A 146 1.96 15.85 29.01
CA GLN A 146 2.20 17.28 28.80
C GLN A 146 3.21 17.45 27.65
N LYS A 147 2.78 18.15 26.60
CA LYS A 147 3.67 18.56 25.53
C LYS A 147 4.64 19.58 26.11
N SER A 148 5.86 19.18 26.42
CA SER A 148 6.90 20.16 26.70
C SER A 148 7.12 21.00 25.44
N ASN A 149 6.87 22.30 25.55
CA ASN A 149 7.22 23.26 24.51
C ASN A 149 8.74 23.36 24.48
N LYS A 150 9.41 22.41 23.82
CA LYS A 150 10.84 22.52 23.55
C LYS A 150 11.04 23.75 22.67
N THR A 151 11.84 24.70 23.14
CA THR A 151 12.27 25.89 22.38
C THR A 151 12.87 25.43 21.04
N GLN A 152 12.35 25.97 19.95
CA GLN A 152 12.61 25.53 18.58
C GLN A 152 13.93 26.08 18.00
N ASP A 153 14.92 26.39 18.84
CA ASP A 153 16.11 27.14 18.40
C ASP A 153 17.21 26.27 17.79
N LYS A 154 16.88 25.08 17.27
CA LYS A 154 17.86 24.21 16.63
C LYS A 154 17.79 24.38 15.12
N VAL A 155 18.86 24.94 14.53
CA VAL A 155 19.10 24.89 13.08
C VAL A 155 19.04 23.42 12.65
N VAL A 156 17.99 23.06 11.92
CA VAL A 156 17.80 21.67 11.45
C VAL A 156 18.72 21.44 10.24
N PRO A 157 19.58 20.42 10.28
CA PRO A 157 20.41 20.08 9.13
C PRO A 157 19.59 19.83 7.85
N LYS A 158 20.09 20.31 6.71
CA LYS A 158 19.43 20.16 5.40
C LYS A 158 19.04 18.70 5.08
N TYR A 159 19.88 17.73 5.43
CA TYR A 159 19.62 16.31 5.14
C TYR A 159 18.37 15.77 5.87
N LEU A 160 18.04 16.30 7.06
CA LEU A 160 16.82 15.93 7.78
C LEU A 160 15.60 16.50 7.09
N LEU A 161 15.66 17.77 6.67
CA LEU A 161 14.60 18.42 5.91
C LEU A 161 14.34 17.70 4.58
N ASP A 162 15.39 17.32 3.86
CA ASP A 162 15.27 16.59 2.59
C ASP A 162 14.71 15.18 2.78
N ARG A 163 15.02 14.51 3.91
CA ARG A 163 14.40 13.24 4.27
C ARG A 163 12.90 13.39 4.54
N GLU A 164 12.50 14.42 5.28
CA GLU A 164 11.08 14.70 5.55
C GLU A 164 10.32 15.04 4.27
N LYS A 165 10.90 15.88 3.40
CA LYS A 165 10.34 16.18 2.08
C LYS A 165 10.13 14.92 1.25
N ARG A 166 11.13 14.02 1.18
CA ARG A 166 10.97 12.73 0.46
C ARG A 166 9.84 11.89 1.04
N LYS A 167 9.72 11.82 2.37
CA LYS A 167 8.61 11.12 3.02
C LYS A 167 7.26 11.73 2.65
N GLN A 168 7.16 13.06 2.62
CA GLN A 168 5.93 13.77 2.21
C GLN A 168 5.59 13.54 0.74
N MET A 169 6.60 13.57 -0.14
CA MET A 169 6.43 13.28 -1.57
C MET A 169 5.88 11.88 -1.78
N TRP A 170 6.44 10.87 -1.10
CA TRP A 170 5.94 9.49 -1.16
C TRP A 170 4.48 9.36 -0.70
N MET A 171 4.10 10.04 0.39
CA MET A 171 2.71 10.03 0.86
C MET A 171 1.73 10.70 -0.12
N LYS A 172 2.22 11.66 -0.93
CA LYS A 172 1.44 12.31 -1.99
C LYS A 172 1.50 11.55 -3.32
N ASN A 173 2.17 10.40 -3.36
CA ASN A 173 2.42 9.65 -4.59
C ASN A 173 3.15 10.49 -5.67
N LEU A 174 4.02 11.41 -5.21
CA LEU A 174 4.90 12.21 -6.04
C LEU A 174 6.28 11.55 -6.01
N TYR A 175 6.77 11.18 -7.20
CA TYR A 175 8.09 10.56 -7.40
C TYR A 175 9.01 11.54 -8.12
#